data_AF-A0A117RM21-F1
#
_entry.id   AF-A0A117RM21-F1
#
_cell.length_a   1.000
_cell.length_b   1.000
_cell.length_c   1.000
_cell.angle_alpha   90.00
_cell.angle_beta   90.00
_cell.angle_gamma   90.00
#
_symmetry.space_group_name_H-M   'P 1'
#
loop_
_entity.id
_entity.type
_entity.pdbx_description
1 polymer ?
#
loop_
_entity_poly.entity_id
_entity_poly.type
_entity_poly.pdbx_seq_one_letter_code
_entity_poly.pdbx_strand_id
1 'polypeptide(L)'
;MKPTYTVGDRIVVERVGGDELRRGDVVLYTAPTRYGGGLGVVQRVIGVGRDRVVCCEDTGTARERITVNGKPLRESYVNHGVADGLHRAYDVKVPDGRLFVLGDNRTNSRDSRLFPEDHGGTVPVGAVVGRVTDSSAMPLLLAGSTLLGVLLAVVGIVFGFAARSVRRRPAAQLVLWPEHL
;
A
#
# COMPACT_ATOMS: atom_id res chain seq x y z
N MET A 1 4.38 -13.88 1.30
CA MET A 1 4.89 -12.69 0.61
C MET A 1 6.40 -12.42 0.82
N LYS A 2 7.16 -13.32 1.45
CA LYS A 2 8.63 -13.21 1.49
C LYS A 2 9.20 -13.22 0.05
N PRO A 3 10.20 -12.40 -0.30
CA PRO A 3 10.96 -11.48 0.55
C PRO A 3 10.32 -10.11 0.76
N THR A 4 9.31 -9.72 -0.04
CA THR A 4 8.71 -8.38 0.01
C THR A 4 8.10 -8.05 1.37
N TYR A 5 7.36 -9.00 1.96
CA TYR A 5 6.84 -8.87 3.32
C TYR A 5 7.07 -10.16 4.12
N THR A 6 7.49 -9.98 5.38
CA THR A 6 7.80 -11.02 6.36
C THR A 6 6.84 -10.99 7.54
N VAL A 7 6.86 -12.06 8.34
CA VAL A 7 6.01 -12.14 9.54
C VAL A 7 6.46 -11.09 10.54
N GLY A 8 5.52 -10.25 10.99
CA GLY A 8 5.78 -9.13 11.90
C GLY A 8 5.82 -7.76 11.22
N ASP A 9 5.90 -7.72 9.88
CA ASP A 9 5.85 -6.47 9.15
C ASP A 9 4.51 -5.76 9.34
N ARG A 10 4.57 -4.44 9.53
CA ARG A 10 3.40 -3.57 9.54
C ARG A 10 3.20 -3.00 8.14
N ILE A 11 2.01 -3.18 7.60
CA ILE A 11 1.63 -2.68 6.28
C ILE A 11 0.57 -1.58 6.42
N VAL A 12 0.64 -0.59 5.55
CA VAL A 12 -0.42 0.40 5.38
C VAL A 12 -1.23 0.01 4.15
N VAL A 13 -2.55 0.03 4.28
CA VAL A 13 -3.47 -0.33 3.21
C VAL A 13 -4.30 0.89 2.88
N GLU A 14 -4.27 1.31 1.62
CA GLU A 14 -5.14 2.34 1.08
C GLU A 14 -6.35 1.70 0.39
N ARG A 15 -7.52 2.31 0.56
CA ARG A 15 -8.72 1.88 -0.14
C ARG A 15 -8.67 2.45 -1.56
N VAL A 16 -8.79 1.58 -2.56
CA VAL A 16 -8.73 1.94 -3.98
C VAL A 16 -9.94 1.38 -4.73
N GLY A 17 -10.36 2.10 -5.77
CA GLY A 17 -11.36 1.63 -6.70
C GLY A 17 -10.87 0.39 -7.46
N GLY A 18 -11.82 -0.44 -7.89
CA GLY A 18 -11.51 -1.65 -8.63
C GLY A 18 -10.84 -1.41 -9.99
N ASP A 19 -11.22 -0.30 -10.61
CA ASP A 19 -10.69 0.26 -11.85
C ASP A 19 -9.32 0.92 -11.67
N GLU A 20 -8.83 1.08 -10.44
CA GLU A 20 -7.50 1.62 -10.13
C GLU A 20 -6.45 0.51 -9.91
N LEU A 21 -6.89 -0.73 -9.69
CA LEU A 21 -5.99 -1.87 -9.50
C LEU A 21 -5.22 -2.20 -10.77
N ARG A 22 -3.90 -2.38 -10.65
CA ARG A 22 -2.98 -2.65 -11.75
C ARG A 22 -2.17 -3.91 -11.47
N ARG A 23 -1.58 -4.46 -12.54
CA ARG A 23 -0.56 -5.51 -12.40
C ARG A 23 0.61 -4.98 -11.57
N GLY A 24 1.12 -5.82 -10.68
CA GLY A 24 2.19 -5.49 -9.76
C GLY A 24 1.71 -4.96 -8.41
N ASP A 25 0.47 -4.48 -8.29
CA ASP A 25 -0.08 -4.06 -6.99
C ASP A 25 -0.07 -5.22 -6.00
N VAL A 26 0.27 -4.94 -4.75
CA VAL A 26 0.05 -5.87 -3.64
C VAL A 26 -1.27 -5.50 -2.99
N VAL A 27 -2.18 -6.46 -2.84
CA VAL A 27 -3.53 -6.21 -2.35
C VAL A 27 -3.82 -7.04 -1.11
N LEU A 28 -4.54 -6.42 -0.18
CA LEU A 28 -5.24 -7.12 0.90
C LEU A 28 -6.65 -7.43 0.42
N TYR A 29 -7.06 -8.70 0.45
CA TYR A 29 -8.40 -9.12 0.07
C TYR A 29 -8.93 -10.21 1.02
N THR A 30 -10.25 -10.42 1.02
CA THR A 30 -10.87 -11.49 1.81
C THR A 30 -11.47 -12.54 0.88
N ALA A 31 -11.27 -13.81 1.20
CA ALA A 31 -11.90 -14.92 0.47
C ALA A 31 -12.31 -16.01 1.46
N PRO A 32 -13.46 -15.84 2.16
CA PRO A 32 -13.89 -16.74 3.22
C PRO A 32 -14.02 -18.19 2.78
N THR A 33 -14.45 -18.42 1.53
CA THR A 33 -14.58 -19.77 0.94
C THR A 33 -13.24 -20.47 0.72
N ARG A 34 -12.14 -19.71 0.58
CA ARG A 34 -10.80 -20.24 0.33
C ARG A 34 -9.98 -20.45 1.61
N TYR A 35 -10.13 -19.52 2.56
CA TYR A 35 -9.24 -19.41 3.72
C TYR A 35 -9.96 -19.56 5.07
N GLY A 36 -11.30 -19.56 5.09
CA GLY A 36 -12.08 -19.60 6.32
C GLY A 36 -12.07 -18.29 7.11
N GLY A 37 -13.08 -18.11 7.96
CA GLY A 37 -13.05 -17.11 9.05
C GLY A 37 -12.92 -15.63 8.67
N GLY A 38 -13.19 -15.25 7.41
CA GLY A 38 -13.06 -13.86 6.96
C GLY A 38 -11.61 -13.32 6.99
N LEU A 39 -10.61 -14.21 7.04
CA LEU A 39 -9.21 -13.82 7.12
C LEU A 39 -8.78 -13.05 5.88
N GLY A 40 -8.08 -11.93 6.11
CA GLY A 40 -7.45 -11.14 5.06
C GLY A 40 -6.16 -11.80 4.59
N VAL A 41 -5.95 -11.81 3.28
CA VAL A 41 -4.77 -12.38 2.63
C VAL A 41 -4.09 -11.29 1.79
N VAL A 42 -2.77 -11.25 1.85
CA VAL A 42 -1.95 -10.30 1.07
C VAL A 42 -1.25 -11.04 -0.06
N GLN A 43 -1.53 -10.65 -1.29
CA GLN A 43 -0.93 -11.23 -2.51
C GLN A 43 -0.72 -10.17 -3.58
N ARG A 44 0.10 -10.48 -4.58
CA ARG A 44 0.40 -9.58 -5.69
C ARG A 44 -0.50 -9.86 -6.88
N VAL A 45 -1.05 -8.81 -7.48
CA VAL A 45 -1.81 -8.88 -8.73
C VAL A 45 -0.85 -9.15 -9.89
N ILE A 46 -1.04 -10.28 -10.56
CA ILE A 46 -0.27 -10.69 -11.74
C ILE A 46 -1.03 -10.38 -13.03
N GLY A 47 -2.34 -10.61 -13.03
CA GLY A 47 -3.23 -10.30 -14.14
C GLY A 47 -4.48 -9.56 -13.69
N VAL A 48 -4.95 -8.63 -14.50
CA VAL A 48 -6.23 -7.93 -14.35
C VAL A 48 -7.20 -8.42 -15.43
N GLY A 49 -8.45 -7.97 -15.38
CA GLY A 49 -9.48 -8.38 -16.36
C GLY A 49 -8.99 -8.35 -17.80
N ARG A 50 -9.38 -9.37 -18.57
CA ARG A 50 -9.01 -9.66 -19.97
C ARG A 50 -7.58 -10.17 -20.18
N ASP A 51 -6.74 -10.19 -19.16
CA ASP A 51 -5.41 -10.75 -19.29
C ASP A 51 -5.43 -12.25 -19.47
N ARG A 52 -4.45 -12.77 -20.22
CA ARG A 52 -4.12 -14.18 -20.26
C ARG A 52 -2.80 -14.39 -19.55
N VAL A 53 -2.82 -15.08 -18.42
CA VAL A 53 -1.66 -15.40 -17.59
C VAL A 53 -1.30 -16.86 -17.81
N VAL A 54 -0.08 -17.12 -18.28
CA VAL A 54 0.40 -18.47 -18.58
C VAL A 54 1.71 -18.73 -17.85
N CYS A 55 1.82 -19.93 -17.29
CA CYS A 55 3.00 -20.41 -16.61
C CYS A 55 3.07 -21.94 -16.72
N CYS A 56 4.22 -22.55 -16.53
CA CYS A 56 5.27 -22.59 -17.53
C CYS A 56 5.24 -24.02 -18.10
N GLU A 57 5.48 -24.20 -19.40
CA GLU A 57 5.25 -25.47 -20.09
C GLU A 57 6.33 -26.53 -19.82
N ASP A 58 7.53 -26.17 -19.32
CA ASP A 58 8.64 -27.12 -19.14
C ASP A 58 9.41 -26.91 -17.83
N THR A 59 9.12 -27.73 -16.83
CA THR A 59 10.05 -28.25 -15.79
C THR A 59 11.11 -27.33 -15.16
N GLY A 60 10.68 -26.35 -14.36
CA GLY A 60 11.39 -25.93 -13.14
C GLY A 60 12.80 -25.32 -13.27
N THR A 61 13.19 -24.80 -14.42
CA THR A 61 14.46 -24.08 -14.58
C THR A 61 14.36 -22.64 -14.06
N ALA A 62 15.45 -22.11 -13.50
CA ALA A 62 15.55 -20.72 -13.02
C ALA A 62 15.41 -19.63 -14.11
N ARG A 63 15.16 -20.02 -15.38
CA ARG A 63 14.94 -19.13 -16.52
C ARG A 63 13.47 -19.00 -16.92
N GLU A 64 12.59 -19.82 -16.35
CA GLU A 64 11.16 -19.73 -16.59
C GLU A 64 10.57 -18.41 -16.13
N ARG A 65 9.56 -17.95 -16.86
CA ARG A 65 8.85 -16.72 -16.56
C ARG A 65 7.37 -16.92 -16.84
N ILE A 66 6.55 -16.44 -15.92
CA ILE A 66 5.14 -16.22 -16.21
C ILE A 66 5.05 -15.28 -17.40
N THR A 67 4.15 -15.55 -18.32
CA THR A 67 3.80 -14.62 -19.39
C THR A 67 2.43 -14.02 -19.13
N VAL A 68 2.27 -12.74 -19.44
CA VAL A 68 0.99 -12.05 -19.42
C VAL A 68 0.75 -11.48 -20.81
N ASN A 69 -0.33 -11.93 -21.46
CA ASN A 69 -0.67 -11.61 -22.86
C ASN A 69 0.49 -11.96 -23.81
N GLY A 70 1.13 -13.11 -23.59
CA GLY A 70 2.26 -13.61 -24.39
C GLY A 70 3.60 -12.89 -24.15
N LYS A 71 3.65 -11.90 -23.24
CA LYS A 71 4.89 -11.19 -22.90
C LYS A 71 5.46 -11.71 -21.58
N PRO A 72 6.75 -12.08 -21.50
CA PRO A 72 7.38 -12.48 -20.26
C PRO A 72 7.30 -11.38 -19.20
N LEU A 73 6.88 -11.75 -17.98
CA LEU A 73 6.80 -10.85 -16.84
C LEU A 73 8.17 -10.76 -16.16
N ARG A 74 8.60 -9.53 -15.85
CA ARG A 74 9.81 -9.29 -15.06
C ARG A 74 9.44 -9.26 -13.58
N GLU A 75 9.92 -10.24 -12.83
CA GLU A 75 9.48 -10.47 -11.45
C GLU A 75 10.65 -10.38 -10.45
N SER A 76 11.22 -9.19 -10.26
CA SER A 76 12.34 -9.00 -9.31
C SER A 76 11.94 -9.19 -7.84
N TYR A 77 10.64 -9.22 -7.55
CA TYR A 77 10.07 -9.42 -6.22
C TYR A 77 9.95 -10.91 -5.82
N VAL A 78 10.09 -11.85 -6.77
CA VAL A 78 9.85 -13.27 -6.50
C VAL A 78 11.02 -13.89 -5.73
N ASN A 79 10.69 -14.62 -4.67
CA ASN A 79 11.67 -15.32 -3.85
C ASN A 79 12.49 -16.30 -4.70
N HIS A 80 13.82 -16.14 -4.69
CA HIS A 80 14.78 -16.92 -5.48
C HIS A 80 14.49 -16.96 -7.00
N GLY A 81 13.65 -16.06 -7.52
CA GLY A 81 13.30 -16.03 -8.95
C GLY A 81 12.51 -17.24 -9.45
N VAL A 82 11.91 -18.03 -8.55
CA VAL A 82 11.15 -19.24 -8.91
C VAL A 82 9.80 -18.84 -9.50
N ALA A 83 9.59 -19.00 -10.81
CA ALA A 83 8.37 -18.56 -11.48
C ALA A 83 7.10 -19.22 -10.92
N ASP A 84 7.02 -20.55 -10.90
CA ASP A 84 5.88 -21.27 -10.34
C ASP A 84 6.19 -21.86 -8.96
N GLY A 85 7.13 -22.78 -8.82
CA GLY A 85 7.45 -23.38 -7.53
C GLY A 85 6.39 -24.37 -6.99
N LEU A 86 5.32 -24.64 -7.75
CA LEU A 86 4.42 -25.78 -7.53
C LEU A 86 4.60 -26.86 -8.61
N HIS A 87 5.41 -26.59 -9.64
CA HIS A 87 5.59 -27.40 -10.84
C HIS A 87 4.26 -27.73 -11.54
N ARG A 88 3.34 -26.75 -11.58
CA ARG A 88 2.01 -26.89 -12.18
C ARG A 88 1.81 -25.87 -13.28
N ALA A 89 1.57 -26.36 -14.49
CA ALA A 89 1.19 -25.50 -15.61
C ALA A 89 -0.22 -24.93 -15.41
N TYR A 90 -0.41 -23.69 -15.84
CA TYR A 90 -1.72 -23.03 -15.90
C TYR A 90 -1.77 -22.02 -17.03
N ASP A 91 -2.97 -21.88 -17.60
CA ASP A 91 -3.33 -20.90 -18.61
C ASP A 91 -4.68 -20.31 -18.24
N VAL A 92 -4.66 -19.07 -17.76
CA VAL A 92 -5.82 -18.42 -17.17
C VAL A 92 -6.14 -17.15 -17.94
N LYS A 93 -7.33 -17.11 -18.54
CA LYS A 93 -7.93 -15.87 -19.03
C LYS A 93 -8.72 -15.23 -17.90
N VAL A 94 -8.23 -14.11 -17.38
CA VAL A 94 -8.82 -13.37 -16.27
C VAL A 94 -10.14 -12.73 -16.72
N PRO A 95 -11.28 -13.07 -16.10
CA PRO A 95 -12.56 -12.44 -16.43
C PRO A 95 -12.56 -10.95 -16.08
N ASP A 96 -13.43 -10.18 -16.74
CA ASP A 96 -13.67 -8.78 -16.38
C ASP A 96 -14.10 -8.66 -14.90
N GLY A 97 -13.59 -7.63 -14.20
CA GLY A 97 -13.85 -7.43 -12.77
C GLY A 97 -13.19 -8.44 -11.83
N ARG A 98 -12.20 -9.21 -12.30
CA ARG A 98 -11.42 -10.16 -11.50
C ARG A 98 -9.92 -9.97 -11.66
N LEU A 99 -9.17 -10.58 -10.74
CA LEU A 99 -7.72 -10.50 -10.63
C LEU A 99 -7.13 -11.91 -10.54
N PHE A 100 -5.99 -12.15 -11.16
CA PHE A 100 -5.17 -13.33 -10.88
C PHE A 100 -4.03 -12.91 -9.95
N VAL A 101 -3.95 -13.52 -8.77
CA VAL A 101 -3.05 -13.10 -7.69
C VAL A 101 -2.12 -14.23 -7.28
N LEU A 102 -0.85 -13.90 -7.05
CA LEU A 102 0.18 -14.84 -6.60
C LEU A 102 0.91 -14.31 -5.37
N GLY A 103 1.39 -15.22 -4.53
CA GLY A 103 2.35 -14.85 -3.50
C GLY A 103 3.76 -14.66 -4.07
N ASP A 104 4.51 -13.71 -3.51
CA ASP A 104 5.92 -13.50 -3.89
C ASP A 104 6.84 -14.68 -3.47
N ASN A 105 6.43 -15.45 -2.44
CA ASN A 105 7.07 -16.72 -2.09
C ASN A 105 6.34 -17.88 -2.79
N ARG A 106 6.69 -18.10 -4.06
CA ARG A 106 5.92 -18.95 -4.98
C ARG A 106 5.80 -20.41 -4.53
N THR A 107 6.83 -20.96 -3.89
CA THR A 107 6.85 -22.32 -3.33
C THR A 107 6.07 -22.47 -2.01
N ASN A 108 5.72 -21.36 -1.36
CA ASN A 108 5.03 -21.35 -0.07
C ASN A 108 3.93 -20.28 -0.07
N SER A 109 3.04 -20.35 -1.06
CA SER A 109 1.85 -19.50 -1.10
C SER A 109 0.63 -20.29 -1.54
N ARG A 110 -0.45 -20.14 -0.76
CA ARG A 110 -1.76 -20.66 -1.11
C ARG A 110 -2.54 -19.58 -1.85
N ASP A 111 -2.32 -19.47 -3.15
CA ASP A 111 -2.81 -18.38 -4.03
C ASP A 111 -3.69 -18.90 -5.17
N SER A 112 -3.96 -18.07 -6.20
CA SER A 112 -4.88 -18.42 -7.30
C SER A 112 -4.63 -19.80 -7.91
N ARG A 113 -3.39 -20.28 -7.95
CA ARG A 113 -3.02 -21.57 -8.56
C ARG A 113 -3.62 -22.78 -7.87
N LEU A 114 -4.06 -22.64 -6.63
CA LEU A 114 -4.63 -23.72 -5.83
C LEU A 114 -6.16 -23.71 -5.78
N PHE A 115 -6.81 -22.78 -6.50
CA PHE A 115 -8.28 -22.69 -6.57
C PHE A 115 -8.81 -22.66 -8.01
N PRO A 116 -8.33 -23.51 -8.93
CA PRO A 116 -8.73 -23.47 -10.35
C PRO A 116 -10.25 -23.58 -10.56
N GLU A 117 -10.96 -24.26 -9.66
CA GLU A 117 -12.42 -24.42 -9.66
C GLU A 117 -13.19 -23.10 -9.47
N ASP A 118 -12.59 -22.08 -8.87
CA ASP A 118 -13.19 -20.76 -8.67
C ASP A 118 -12.73 -19.79 -9.76
N HIS A 119 -13.37 -19.86 -10.93
CA HIS A 119 -13.12 -18.98 -12.07
C HIS A 119 -11.64 -18.94 -12.49
N GLY A 120 -11.00 -20.11 -12.57
CA GLY A 120 -9.57 -20.21 -12.90
C GLY A 120 -8.65 -19.69 -11.79
N GLY A 121 -9.10 -19.71 -10.53
CA GLY A 121 -8.35 -19.20 -9.39
C GLY A 121 -8.43 -17.70 -9.17
N THR A 122 -9.14 -16.97 -10.04
CA THR A 122 -9.20 -15.51 -9.99
C THR A 122 -10.03 -15.01 -8.81
N VAL A 123 -9.73 -13.81 -8.32
CA VAL A 123 -10.39 -13.17 -7.17
C VAL A 123 -11.23 -11.99 -7.69
N PRO A 124 -12.49 -11.83 -7.27
CA PRO A 124 -13.29 -10.68 -7.68
C PRO A 124 -12.71 -9.39 -7.10
N VAL A 125 -12.70 -8.34 -7.90
CA VAL A 125 -12.21 -7.02 -7.47
C VAL A 125 -12.97 -6.48 -6.25
N GLY A 126 -14.26 -6.80 -6.13
CA GLY A 126 -15.07 -6.43 -4.96
C GLY A 126 -14.67 -7.12 -3.65
N ALA A 127 -13.84 -8.16 -3.68
CA ALA A 127 -13.28 -8.78 -2.48
C ALA A 127 -12.00 -8.09 -1.97
N VAL A 128 -11.45 -7.15 -2.75
CA VAL A 128 -10.27 -6.38 -2.36
C VAL A 128 -10.64 -5.36 -1.31
N VAL A 129 -9.95 -5.39 -0.18
CA VAL A 129 -10.08 -4.42 0.91
C VAL A 129 -9.31 -3.15 0.56
N GLY A 130 -8.11 -3.31 -0.02
CA GLY A 130 -7.30 -2.20 -0.48
C GLY A 130 -5.93 -2.63 -1.00
N ARG A 131 -5.18 -1.65 -1.51
CA ARG A 131 -3.81 -1.82 -1.99
C ARG A 131 -2.83 -1.54 -0.84
N VAL A 132 -1.80 -2.36 -0.73
CA VAL A 132 -0.70 -2.16 0.21
C VAL A 132 0.23 -1.08 -0.34
N THR A 133 0.54 -0.07 0.48
CA THR A 133 1.44 1.02 0.13
C THR A 133 2.76 0.89 0.87
N ASP A 134 3.88 1.07 0.18
CA ASP A 134 5.22 1.07 0.78
C ASP A 134 5.57 2.40 1.49
N SER A 135 4.72 3.42 1.36
CA SER A 135 4.98 4.76 1.86
C SER A 135 4.65 4.94 3.34
N SER A 136 5.57 4.52 4.22
CA SER A 136 5.59 4.92 5.64
C SER A 136 5.83 6.43 5.82
N ALA A 137 6.27 7.13 4.77
CA ALA A 137 6.61 8.55 4.81
C ALA A 137 5.40 9.45 5.02
N MET A 138 4.24 9.13 4.44
CA MET A 138 3.09 10.03 4.46
C MET A 138 2.51 10.25 5.88
N PRO A 139 2.31 9.20 6.72
CA PRO A 139 1.91 9.39 8.11
C PRO A 139 2.91 10.21 8.93
N LEU A 140 4.22 10.02 8.71
CA LEU A 140 5.28 10.76 9.40
C LEU A 140 5.30 12.23 9.00
N LEU A 141 5.13 12.53 7.72
CA LEU A 141 5.03 13.90 7.22
C LEU A 141 3.80 14.61 7.78
N LEU A 142 2.65 13.93 7.82
CA LEU A 142 1.43 14.47 8.42
C LEU A 142 1.63 14.76 9.92
N ALA A 143 2.18 13.81 10.68
CA ALA A 143 2.47 14.00 12.10
C ALA A 143 3.48 15.13 12.36
N GLY A 144 4.52 15.24 11.53
CA GLY A 144 5.49 16.33 11.60
C GLY A 144 4.84 17.70 11.33
N SER A 145 3.98 17.77 10.32
CA SER A 145 3.28 19.01 9.96
C SER A 145 2.30 19.47 11.03
N THR A 146 1.58 18.56 11.70
CA THR A 146 0.66 18.91 12.78
C THR A 146 1.39 19.39 14.02
N LEU A 147 2.49 18.73 14.40
CA LEU A 147 3.33 19.18 15.52
C LEU A 147 3.91 20.58 15.27
N LEU A 148 4.42 20.85 14.07
CA LEU A 148 4.91 22.17 13.70
C LEU A 148 3.80 23.22 13.71
N GLY A 149 2.61 22.88 13.21
CA GLY A 149 1.45 23.77 13.24
C GLY A 149 1.02 24.14 14.66
N VAL A 150 0.98 23.17 15.58
CA VAL A 150 0.68 23.40 17.00
C VAL A 150 1.74 24.29 17.64
N LEU A 151 3.02 24.03 17.37
CA LEU A 151 4.12 24.86 17.87
C LEU A 151 3.98 26.32 17.42
N LEU A 152 3.74 26.55 16.12
CA LEU A 152 3.55 27.89 15.57
C LEU A 152 2.34 28.60 16.17
N ALA A 153 1.24 27.88 16.41
CA ALA A 153 0.04 28.43 17.05
C ALA A 153 0.33 28.87 18.49
N VAL A 154 1.03 28.05 19.28
CA VAL A 154 1.43 28.39 20.66
C VAL A 154 2.34 29.61 20.67
N VAL A 155 3.34 29.65 19.79
CA VAL A 155 4.24 30.81 19.66
C VAL A 155 3.46 32.07 19.31
N GLY A 156 2.53 31.99 18.35
CA GLY A 156 1.65 33.09 17.97
C GLY A 156 0.79 33.59 19.13
N ILE A 157 0.23 32.69 19.94
CA ILE A 157 -0.55 33.04 21.14
C ILE A 157 0.32 33.79 22.15
N VAL A 158 1.52 33.29 22.45
CA VAL A 158 2.46 33.92 23.40
C VAL A 158 2.84 35.33 22.94
N PHE A 159 3.20 35.49 21.67
CA PHE A 159 3.50 36.81 21.10
C PHE A 159 2.29 37.75 21.12
N GLY A 160 1.09 37.24 20.84
CA GLY A 160 -0.16 38.00 20.94
C GLY A 160 -0.43 38.52 22.36
N PHE A 161 -0.24 37.68 23.38
CA PHE A 161 -0.35 38.07 24.78
C PHE A 161 0.70 39.11 25.19
N ALA A 162 1.97 38.93 24.78
CA ALA A 162 3.04 39.88 25.05
C ALA A 162 2.78 41.25 24.40
N ALA A 163 2.32 41.29 23.15
CA ALA A 163 1.98 42.53 22.48
C ALA A 163 0.81 43.27 23.16
N ARG A 164 -0.20 42.52 23.64
CA ARG A 164 -1.33 43.08 24.38
C ARG A 164 -0.92 43.64 25.74
N SER A 165 0.00 42.99 26.44
CA SER A 165 0.47 43.45 27.75
C SER A 165 1.31 44.72 27.64
N VAL A 166 2.14 44.87 26.59
CA VAL A 166 2.90 46.09 26.31
C VAL A 166 1.96 47.26 25.97
N ARG A 167 0.94 47.07 25.12
CA ARG A 167 -0.03 48.13 24.78
C ARG A 167 -0.85 48.62 25.98
N ARG A 168 -1.02 47.78 26.99
CA ARG A 168 -1.77 48.11 28.21
C ARG A 168 -0.93 48.83 29.27
N ARG A 169 0.37 49.02 29.06
CA ARG A 169 1.20 49.82 29.97
C ARG A 169 0.79 51.30 29.83
N PRO A 170 0.37 51.97 30.92
CA PRO A 170 0.07 53.40 30.85
C PRO A 170 1.33 54.15 30.41
N ALA A 171 1.17 55.09 29.47
CA ALA A 171 2.26 55.97 29.08
C ALA A 171 2.73 56.72 30.33
N ALA A 172 4.02 56.58 30.68
CA ALA A 172 4.60 57.35 31.75
C ALA A 172 4.33 58.83 31.48
N GLN A 173 3.66 59.52 32.41
CA GLN A 173 3.46 60.95 32.32
C GLN A 173 4.83 61.60 32.17
N LEU A 174 5.07 62.23 31.02
CA LEU A 174 6.19 63.13 30.83
C LEU A 174 6.00 64.25 31.85
N VAL A 175 6.75 64.18 32.95
CA VAL A 175 6.87 65.27 33.91
C VAL A 175 7.57 66.40 33.16
N LEU A 176 6.78 67.37 32.69
CA LEU A 176 7.29 68.61 32.14
C LEU A 176 7.95 69.39 33.28
N TRP A 177 9.27 69.49 33.23
CA TRP A 177 10.04 70.32 34.16
C TRP A 177 9.60 71.78 34.00
N PRO A 178 9.27 72.49 35.09
CA PRO A 178 8.93 73.90 34.97
C PRO A 178 10.21 74.72 34.68
N GLU A 179 10.19 75.43 33.56
CA GLU A 179 11.14 76.51 33.28
C GLU A 179 10.79 77.70 34.18
N HIS A 180 11.57 77.89 35.25
CA HIS A 180 11.53 79.12 36.02
C HIS A 180 12.92 79.75 36.09
N LEU A 181 12.93 80.98 35.57
CA LEU A 181 13.89 82.07 35.58
C LEU A 181 14.40 82.43 36.98
#